data_AF-A0A392PY67-F1
#
_entry.id   AF-A0A392PY67-F1
#
_cell.length_a   1.000
_cell.length_b   1.000
_cell.length_c   1.000
_cell.angle_alpha   90.00
_cell.angle_beta   90.00
_cell.angle_gamma   90.00
#
_symmetry.space_group_name_H-M   'P 1'
#
loop_
_entity.id
_entity.type
_entity.pdbx_description
1 polymer ?
#
loop_
_entity_poly.entity_id
_entity_poly.type
_entity_poly.pdbx_seq_one_letter_code
_entity_poly.pdbx_strand_id
1 'polypeptide(L)'
;MVEPRFKAGGFGYAFPKGSPLVADISRAILNVTQGDKMRTIEKAWFKEAICLDSNTEISSNNNLGLESFWGLFLIAGIASLLALLIFV
;
A
#
# COMPACT_ATOMS: atom_id res chain seq x y z
N MET A 1 1.65 17.28 7.26
CA MET A 1 0.24 17.42 7.72
C MET A 1 -0.17 16.06 8.26
N VAL A 2 -0.41 15.90 9.56
CA VAL A 2 -0.91 14.64 10.14
C VAL A 2 -2.43 14.67 10.04
N GLU A 3 -3.05 13.71 9.36
CA GLU A 3 -4.51 13.59 9.35
C GLU A 3 -5.03 13.39 10.77
N PRO A 4 -6.09 14.12 11.17
CA PRO A 4 -6.69 13.92 12.48
C PRO A 4 -7.39 12.55 12.49
N ARG A 5 -6.95 11.65 13.36
CA ARG A 5 -7.57 10.33 13.57
C ARG A 5 -8.91 10.48 14.27
N PHE A 6 -9.94 10.93 13.56
CA PHE A 6 -11.32 10.80 14.03
C PHE A 6 -11.83 9.41 13.66
N LYS A 7 -11.53 8.43 14.52
CA LYS A 7 -12.00 7.05 14.36
C LYS A 7 -13.47 6.98 14.79
N ALA A 8 -14.39 7.36 13.89
CA ALA A 8 -15.82 7.36 14.16
C ALA A 8 -16.45 5.95 14.17
N GLY A 9 -15.70 4.90 13.82
CA GLY A 9 -16.20 3.53 13.72
C GLY A 9 -15.21 2.46 14.21
N GLY A 10 -15.70 1.23 14.38
CA GLY A 10 -14.93 0.08 14.85
C GLY A 10 -15.60 -1.26 14.50
N PHE A 11 -14.88 -2.35 14.73
CA PHE A 11 -15.42 -3.71 14.59
C PHE A 11 -16.22 -4.12 15.83
N GLY A 12 -17.22 -4.97 15.65
CA GLY A 12 -18.06 -5.49 16.73
C GLY A 12 -18.61 -6.87 16.42
N TYR A 13 -19.13 -7.54 17.46
CA TYR A 13 -19.73 -8.86 17.35
C TYR A 13 -21.24 -8.76 17.55
N ALA A 14 -22.02 -9.43 16.69
CA ALA A 14 -23.48 -9.38 16.70
C ALA A 14 -24.08 -10.63 17.33
N PHE A 15 -25.11 -10.44 18.15
CA PHE A 15 -25.86 -11.51 18.80
C PHE A 15 -27.36 -11.26 18.67
N PRO A 16 -28.20 -12.31 18.71
CA PRO A 16 -29.65 -12.16 18.84
C PRO A 16 -30.03 -11.37 20.09
N LYS A 17 -31.12 -10.60 20.00
CA LYS A 17 -31.62 -9.81 21.12
C LYS A 17 -31.96 -10.73 22.31
N GLY A 18 -31.43 -10.40 23.49
CA GLY A 18 -31.62 -11.18 24.71
C GLY A 18 -30.64 -12.35 24.90
N SER A 19 -29.65 -12.50 24.02
CA SER A 19 -28.64 -13.56 24.18
C SER A 19 -27.83 -13.36 25.48
N PRO A 20 -27.73 -14.39 26.34
CA PRO A 20 -26.94 -14.31 27.57
C PRO A 20 -25.43 -14.20 27.29
N LEU A 21 -24.98 -14.60 26.10
CA LEU A 21 -23.57 -14.59 25.71
C LEU A 21 -23.00 -13.17 25.56
N VAL A 22 -23.86 -12.16 25.35
CA VAL A 22 -23.42 -10.77 25.12
C VAL A 22 -22.55 -10.27 26.27
N ALA A 23 -22.97 -10.52 27.51
CA ALA A 23 -22.25 -10.05 28.69
C ALA A 23 -20.90 -10.77 28.85
N ASP A 24 -20.90 -12.09 28.70
CA ASP A 24 -19.69 -12.91 28.88
C ASP A 24 -18.64 -12.60 27.81
N ILE A 25 -19.06 -12.52 26.54
CA ILE A 25 -18.16 -12.22 25.43
C ILE A 25 -17.66 -10.78 25.50
N SER A 26 -18.50 -9.82 25.88
CA SER A 26 -18.05 -8.43 26.05
C SER A 26 -16.99 -8.31 27.15
N ARG A 27 -17.14 -9.03 28.27
CA ARG A 27 -16.13 -9.10 29.34
C ARG A 27 -14.85 -9.79 28.89
N ALA A 28 -14.97 -10.88 28.12
CA ALA A 28 -13.81 -11.56 27.56
C ALA A 28 -13.03 -10.65 26.59
N ILE A 29 -13.73 -9.92 25.72
CA ILE A 29 -13.14 -8.94 24.80
C ILE A 29 -12.44 -7.83 25.60
N LEU A 30 -13.08 -7.29 26.64
CA LEU A 30 -12.46 -6.29 27.51
C LEU A 30 -11.17 -6.81 28.16
N ASN A 31 -11.19 -8.03 28.70
CA ASN A 31 -10.01 -8.65 29.31
C ASN A 31 -8.86 -8.87 28.32
N VAL A 32 -9.16 -9.18 27.05
CA VAL A 32 -8.14 -9.34 26.01
C VAL A 32 -7.60 -7.98 25.55
N THR A 33 -8.49 -7.00 25.35
CA THR A 33 -8.15 -5.66 24.83
C THR A 33 -7.41 -4.77 25.83
N GLN A 34 -7.70 -4.88 27.13
CA GLN A 34 -6.97 -4.15 28.19
C GLN A 34 -5.65 -4.82 28.58
N GLY A 35 -5.42 -6.06 28.15
CA GLY A 35 -4.20 -6.82 28.47
C GLY A 35 -3.17 -6.83 27.33
N ASP A 36 -2.01 -7.41 27.61
CA ASP A 36 -0.92 -7.58 26.62
C ASP A 36 -1.28 -8.53 25.47
N LYS A 37 -2.32 -9.35 25.65
CA LYS A 37 -2.78 -10.34 24.66
C LYS A 37 -3.20 -9.66 23.35
N MET A 38 -3.89 -8.53 23.41
CA MET A 38 -4.28 -7.80 22.20
C MET A 38 -3.06 -7.36 21.39
N ARG A 39 -2.01 -6.86 22.06
CA ARG A 39 -0.78 -6.44 21.39
C ARG A 39 -0.03 -7.63 20.78
N THR A 40 -0.07 -8.80 21.41
CA THR A 40 0.51 -10.02 20.85
C THR A 40 -0.24 -10.48 19.60
N ILE A 41 -1.58 -10.45 19.62
CA ILE A 41 -2.42 -10.75 18.46
C ILE A 41 -2.12 -9.74 17.34
N GLU A 42 -2.06 -8.45 17.67
CA GLU A 42 -1.74 -7.40 16.70
C GLU A 42 -0.38 -7.62 16.04
N LYS A 43 0.66 -7.94 16.81
CA LYS A 43 2.00 -8.23 16.25
C LYS A 43 2.06 -9.51 15.42
N ALA A 44 1.27 -10.53 15.79
CA ALA A 44 1.26 -11.80 15.08
C ALA A 44 0.59 -11.72 13.71
N TRP A 45 -0.52 -10.96 13.62
CA TRP A 45 -1.37 -10.92 12.43
C TRP A 45 -1.20 -9.64 11.61
N PHE A 46 -0.93 -8.52 12.27
CA PHE A 46 -0.74 -7.19 11.68
C PHE A 46 0.69 -6.70 11.89
N LYS A 47 1.67 -7.61 11.83
CA LYS A 47 3.09 -7.26 11.87
C LYS A 47 3.30 -6.08 10.94
N GLU A 48 3.78 -4.97 11.50
CA GLU A 48 4.11 -3.77 10.74
C GLU A 48 5.01 -4.25 9.60
N ALA A 49 4.50 -4.23 8.37
CA ALA A 49 5.38 -4.19 7.23
C ALA A 49 6.18 -2.92 7.49
N ILE A 50 7.45 -3.09 7.88
CA ILE A 50 8.38 -1.98 7.85
C ILE A 50 8.36 -1.59 6.39
N CYS A 51 7.54 -0.59 6.05
CA CYS A 51 7.75 0.19 4.86
C CYS A 51 9.09 0.83 5.14
N LEU A 52 10.17 0.10 4.81
CA LEU A 52 11.47 0.68 4.58
C LEU A 52 11.14 1.81 3.62
N ASP A 53 11.24 3.03 4.13
CA ASP A 53 11.00 4.20 3.34
C ASP A 53 11.87 4.01 2.11
N SER A 54 11.21 3.79 0.98
CA SER A 54 11.86 3.42 -0.27
C SER A 54 12.52 4.64 -0.90
N ASN A 55 12.97 5.57 -0.06
CA ASN A 55 13.86 6.67 -0.36
C ASN A 55 15.26 6.21 -0.80
N THR A 56 15.49 4.91 -1.02
CA THR A 56 16.74 4.45 -1.61
C THR A 56 16.60 3.55 -2.84
N GLU A 57 15.48 2.86 -3.13
CA GLU A 57 15.49 1.89 -4.26
C GLU A 57 14.22 1.72 -5.12
N ILE A 58 13.04 2.27 -4.79
CA ILE A 58 11.80 1.91 -5.53
C ILE A 58 11.12 3.09 -6.24
N SER A 59 11.52 4.34 -6.00
CA SER A 59 10.97 5.48 -6.77
C SER A 59 11.64 5.70 -8.14
N SER A 60 12.71 4.96 -8.47
CA SER A 60 13.52 5.19 -9.67
C SER A 60 13.29 4.22 -10.84
N ASN A 61 12.54 3.13 -10.67
CA ASN A 61 12.59 2.01 -11.63
C ASN A 61 11.43 1.92 -12.64
N ASN A 62 10.43 2.80 -12.56
CA ASN A 62 9.32 2.84 -13.52
C ASN A 62 9.40 4.00 -14.51
N ASN A 63 10.53 4.72 -14.56
CA ASN A 63 10.68 5.79 -15.53
C ASN A 63 11.08 5.20 -16.89
N LEU A 64 10.22 5.38 -17.90
CA LEU A 64 10.51 5.01 -19.27
C LEU A 64 11.53 5.99 -19.84
N GLY A 65 12.82 5.65 -19.70
CA GLY A 65 13.92 6.43 -20.25
C GLY A 65 14.06 6.28 -21.76
N LEU A 66 14.94 7.09 -22.37
CA LEU A 66 15.24 7.06 -23.80
C LEU A 66 15.69 5.67 -24.29
N GLU A 67 16.36 4.91 -23.43
CA GLU A 67 16.71 3.49 -23.65
C GLU A 67 15.50 2.64 -24.06
N SER A 68 14.34 2.86 -23.43
CA SER A 68 13.12 2.10 -23.72
C SER A 68 12.52 2.42 -25.09
N PHE A 69 12.93 3.52 -25.72
CA PHE A 69 12.41 4.01 -27.00
C PHE A 69 13.47 4.08 -28.10
N TRP A 70 14.62 3.42 -27.92
CA TRP A 70 15.74 3.47 -28.85
C TRP A 70 15.34 3.18 -30.31
N GLY A 71 14.45 2.20 -30.53
CA GLY A 71 13.97 1.85 -31.87
C GLY A 71 13.24 3.00 -32.58
N LEU A 72 12.43 3.78 -31.86
CA LEU A 72 11.71 4.92 -32.44
C LEU A 72 12.68 6.03 -32.85
N PHE A 73 13.68 6.31 -32.01
CA PHE A 73 14.72 7.30 -32.31
C PHE A 73 15.58 6.88 -33.51
N LEU A 74 15.93 5.61 -33.62
CA LEU A 74 16.69 5.08 -34.75
C LEU A 74 15.95 5.27 -36.09
N ILE A 75 14.66 4.91 -36.12
CA ILE A 75 13.82 5.03 -37.31
C ILE A 75 13.71 6.49 -37.74
N ALA A 76 13.42 7.39 -36.79
CA ALA A 76 13.30 8.82 -37.06
C ALA A 76 14.61 9.43 -37.58
N GLY A 77 15.75 9.01 -37.01
CA GLY A 77 17.08 9.44 -37.44
C GLY A 77 17.41 9.00 -38.87
N ILE A 78 17.20 7.72 -39.18
CA ILE A 78 17.45 7.18 -40.53
C ILE A 78 16.54 7.85 -41.57
N ALA A 79 15.25 8.01 -41.26
CA ALA A 79 14.30 8.67 -42.16
C ALA A 79 14.71 10.13 -42.45
N SER A 80 15.16 10.86 -41.41
CA SER A 80 15.62 12.25 -41.56
C SER A 80 16.89 12.35 -42.39
N LEU A 81 17.84 11.43 -42.20
CA LEU A 81 19.10 11.41 -42.96
C LEU A 81 18.85 11.07 -44.44
N LEU A 82 17.98 10.10 -44.72
CA LEU A 82 17.57 9.76 -46.09
C LEU A 82 16.86 10.93 -46.77
N ALA A 83 15.96 11.62 -46.08
CA ALA A 83 15.28 12.79 -46.61
C ALA A 83 16.26 13.92 -46.97
N LEU A 84 17.25 14.16 -46.11
CA LEU A 84 18.29 15.16 -46.36
C LEU A 84 19.17 14.78 -47.56
N LEU A 85 19.57 13.50 -47.67
CA LEU A 85 20.36 12.98 -48.79
C LEU A 85 19.62 13.01 -50.14
N ILE A 86 18.30 12.87 -50.14
CA ILE A 86 17.48 12.99 -51.37
C ILE A 86 17.30 14.45 -51.77
N PHE A 87 17.23 15.36 -50.78
CA PHE A 87 17.00 16.78 -51.02
C PHE A 87 18.25 17.54 -51.47
N VAL A 88 19.43 17.15 -50.97
CA VAL A 88 20.74 17.72 -51.35
C VAL A 88 21.26 17.13 -52.66
#